data_AF-A0AAW7NSS5-F1
#
_entry.id   AF-A0AAW7NSS5-F1
#
_cell.length_a   1.000
_cell.length_b   1.000
_cell.length_c   1.000
_cell.angle_alpha   90.00
_cell.angle_beta   90.00
_cell.angle_gamma   90.00
#
_symmetry.space_group_name_H-M   'P 1'
#
loop_
_entity.id
_entity.type
_entity.pdbx_description
1 polymer ?
#
loop_
_entity_poly.entity_id
_entity_poly.type
_entity_poly.pdbx_seq_one_letter_code
_entity_poly.pdbx_strand_id
1 'polypeptide(L)'
;MIRKLLLSLLAVAVLGLAIFAWQCHLKQEQVRKAEEEKETYESLNYYTGTFTIDDYSFLENGTGVAVHWKSENPEEDALVRKYATLKNADRPVQVTIGARNANYIVRENMKLPSGPNYLDKKNEDNYYTLSIYHVKNQQLEGYKEDLYKLVSDYNSKYLPRGIEETLTVIDGNNYLSILASESGEHEKFQTLWYNLDTRKIEWEDNKTAQFQSPTFNFKLNTQQFKEKLGNFRFPIIYPLGEAVDTSWIRNILMAQTDPKAAALLEKTNSQLYILDKSVKDYLEFYSLLVPSNTDLYEGVIPASISKDGLEHPFNSKEEFNQFYDESKDKELMKQKQNKSILQERVY
;
A
#
# COMPACT_ATOMS: atom_id res chain seq x y z
N MET A 1 -40.84 56.27 39.50
CA MET A 1 -40.63 54.81 39.62
C MET A 1 -40.76 54.11 38.26
N ILE A 2 -41.86 54.34 37.52
CA ILE A 2 -42.15 53.77 36.18
C ILE A 2 -41.05 53.97 35.14
N ARG A 3 -40.46 55.17 35.05
CA ARG A 3 -39.40 55.48 34.07
C ARG A 3 -38.10 54.67 34.28
N LYS A 4 -37.73 54.39 35.54
CA LYS A 4 -36.56 53.57 35.87
C LYS A 4 -36.82 52.09 35.56
N LEU A 5 -38.04 51.61 35.79
CA LEU A 5 -38.49 50.26 35.45
C LEU A 5 -38.51 50.02 33.93
N LEU A 6 -38.98 51.01 33.16
CA LEU A 6 -38.95 50.99 31.70
C LEU A 6 -37.52 50.97 31.16
N LEU A 7 -36.63 51.80 31.71
CA LEU A 7 -35.21 51.80 31.33
C LEU A 7 -34.51 50.48 31.65
N SER A 8 -34.81 49.85 32.80
CA SER A 8 -34.26 48.53 33.14
C SER A 8 -34.79 47.43 32.23
N LEU A 9 -36.08 47.45 31.90
CA LEU A 9 -36.67 46.49 30.94
C LEU A 9 -36.07 46.64 29.55
N LEU A 10 -35.83 47.88 29.11
CA LEU A 10 -35.21 48.17 27.82
C LEU A 10 -33.74 47.74 27.80
N ALA A 11 -33.00 47.94 28.89
CA ALA A 11 -31.62 47.47 29.02
C ALA A 11 -31.54 45.93 28.98
N VAL A 12 -32.44 45.22 29.65
CA VAL A 12 -32.52 43.75 29.61
C VAL A 12 -32.90 43.26 28.21
N ALA A 13 -33.82 43.93 27.52
CA ALA A 13 -34.19 43.60 26.15
C ALA A 13 -33.03 43.80 25.17
N VAL A 14 -32.29 44.90 25.28
CA VAL A 14 -31.10 45.17 24.46
C VAL A 14 -30.00 44.14 24.73
N LEU A 15 -29.77 43.78 26.00
CA LEU A 15 -28.80 42.75 26.35
C LEU A 15 -29.21 41.37 25.79
N GLY A 16 -30.51 41.03 25.85
CA GLY A 16 -31.05 39.81 25.27
C GLY A 16 -30.87 39.74 23.75
N LEU A 17 -31.14 40.84 23.05
CA LEU A 17 -30.89 40.94 21.60
C LEU A 17 -29.41 40.84 21.24
N ALA A 18 -28.52 41.44 22.04
CA ALA A 18 -27.08 41.35 21.83
C ALA A 18 -26.57 39.91 22.01
N ILE A 19 -27.03 39.20 23.05
CA ILE A 19 -26.69 37.78 23.26
C ILE A 19 -27.22 36.92 22.12
N PHE A 20 -28.46 37.14 21.69
CA PHE A 20 -29.05 36.41 20.56
C PHE A 20 -28.27 36.65 19.26
N ALA A 21 -27.93 37.90 18.94
CA ALA A 21 -27.13 38.24 17.77
C ALA A 21 -25.73 37.61 17.82
N TRP A 22 -25.10 37.59 18.99
CA TRP A 22 -23.82 36.90 19.20
C TRP A 22 -23.94 35.39 18.97
N GLN A 23 -24.99 34.75 19.50
CA GLN A 23 -25.24 33.32 19.27
C GLN A 23 -25.49 33.01 17.79
N CYS A 24 -26.24 33.86 17.09
CA CYS A 24 -26.42 33.75 15.63
C CYS A 24 -25.10 33.89 14.88
N HIS A 25 -24.25 34.87 15.23
CA HIS A 25 -22.92 35.05 14.64
C HIS A 25 -22.04 33.81 14.86
N LEU A 26 -21.96 33.29 16.09
CA LEU A 26 -21.21 32.07 16.39
C LEU A 26 -21.71 30.87 15.57
N LYS A 27 -23.04 30.69 15.46
CA LYS A 27 -23.62 29.61 14.67
C LYS A 27 -23.31 29.78 13.18
N GLN A 28 -23.37 30.99 12.65
CA GLN A 28 -23.02 31.28 11.25
C GLN A 28 -21.54 31.02 10.98
N GLU A 29 -20.66 31.39 11.91
CA GLU A 29 -19.23 31.10 11.81
C GLU A 29 -18.95 29.58 11.83
N GLN A 30 -19.66 28.82 12.67
CA GLN A 30 -19.57 27.36 12.69
C GLN A 30 -20.04 26.73 11.37
N VAL A 31 -21.17 27.20 10.81
CA VAL A 31 -21.67 26.71 9.51
C VAL A 31 -20.67 27.01 8.41
N ARG A 32 -20.13 28.24 8.36
CA ARG A 32 -19.12 28.62 7.36
C ARG A 32 -17.87 27.75 7.46
N LYS A 33 -17.33 27.53 8.66
CA LYS A 33 -16.17 26.65 8.86
C LYS A 33 -16.44 25.22 8.40
N ALA A 34 -17.65 24.70 8.67
CA ALA A 34 -18.04 23.37 8.21
C ALA A 34 -18.20 23.28 6.68
N GLU A 35 -18.66 24.35 6.02
CA GLU A 35 -18.73 24.44 4.56
C GLU A 35 -17.34 24.50 3.92
N GLU A 36 -16.44 25.34 4.45
CA GLU A 36 -15.04 25.44 4.01
C GLU A 36 -14.30 24.09 4.19
N GLU A 37 -14.49 23.43 5.34
CA GLU A 37 -13.95 22.10 5.62
C GLU A 37 -14.47 21.05 4.62
N LYS A 38 -15.79 21.04 4.40
CA LYS A 38 -16.42 20.14 3.45
C LYS A 38 -15.89 20.35 2.03
N GLU A 39 -15.84 21.59 1.56
CA GLU A 39 -15.34 21.94 0.23
C GLU A 39 -13.89 21.48 0.04
N THR A 40 -13.06 21.68 1.07
CA THR A 40 -11.65 21.24 1.08
C THR A 40 -11.55 19.73 0.82
N TYR A 41 -12.26 18.91 1.58
CA TYR A 41 -12.15 17.45 1.46
C TYR A 41 -12.95 16.86 0.28
N GLU A 42 -14.06 17.50 -0.15
CA GLU A 42 -14.80 17.11 -1.36
C GLU A 42 -14.02 17.39 -2.65
N SER A 43 -13.04 18.30 -2.60
CA SER A 43 -12.16 18.63 -3.73
C SER A 43 -11.03 17.63 -3.94
N LEU A 44 -10.74 16.76 -2.96
CA LEU A 44 -9.65 15.80 -3.05
C LEU A 44 -9.96 14.68 -4.05
N ASN A 45 -9.05 14.49 -5.01
CA ASN A 45 -9.08 13.35 -5.91
C ASN A 45 -8.28 12.15 -5.37
N TYR A 46 -7.27 12.41 -4.54
CA TYR A 46 -6.41 11.39 -3.94
C TYR A 46 -6.21 11.70 -2.44
N TYR A 47 -6.54 10.74 -1.58
CA TYR A 47 -6.26 10.81 -0.16
C TYR A 47 -6.06 9.41 0.43
N THR A 48 -4.81 9.08 0.74
CA THR A 48 -4.48 7.79 1.38
C THR A 48 -4.07 7.95 2.84
N GLY A 49 -3.98 9.18 3.35
CA GLY A 49 -3.48 9.47 4.69
C GLY A 49 -2.00 9.10 4.87
N THR A 50 -1.43 9.53 6.00
CA THR A 50 -0.06 9.16 6.40
C THR A 50 -0.11 8.11 7.51
N PHE A 51 0.58 6.99 7.29
CA PHE A 51 0.59 5.86 8.21
C PHE A 51 2.01 5.34 8.44
N THR A 52 2.23 4.85 9.66
CA THR A 52 3.46 4.15 10.06
C THR A 52 3.14 2.79 10.65
N ILE A 53 4.04 1.83 10.47
CA ILE A 53 3.95 0.53 11.14
C ILE A 53 4.33 0.73 12.61
N ASP A 54 3.40 0.49 13.52
CA ASP A 54 3.63 0.57 14.97
C ASP A 54 3.71 -0.80 15.64
N ASP A 55 3.24 -1.85 14.98
CA ASP A 55 3.28 -3.23 15.45
C ASP A 55 3.40 -4.19 14.26
N TYR A 56 4.15 -5.29 14.42
CA TYR A 56 4.34 -6.29 13.38
C TYR A 56 4.72 -7.66 13.96
N SER A 57 4.40 -8.71 13.21
CA SER A 57 4.79 -10.09 13.52
C SER A 57 5.21 -10.78 12.22
N PHE A 58 6.49 -11.17 12.15
CA PHE A 58 6.95 -12.09 11.11
C PHE A 58 6.31 -13.46 11.32
N LEU A 59 6.01 -14.13 10.20
CA LEU A 59 5.62 -15.54 10.23
C LEU A 59 6.85 -16.39 10.57
N GLU A 60 6.67 -17.49 11.31
CA GLU A 60 7.76 -18.33 11.81
C GLU A 60 8.66 -18.86 10.68
N ASN A 61 8.07 -19.17 9.53
CA ASN A 61 8.78 -19.64 8.34
C ASN A 61 9.50 -18.50 7.57
N GLY A 62 9.36 -17.24 7.98
CA GLY A 62 9.98 -16.07 7.36
C GLY A 62 9.42 -15.68 5.99
N THR A 63 8.36 -16.34 5.54
CA THR A 63 7.76 -16.13 4.20
C THR A 63 6.86 -14.89 4.13
N GLY A 64 6.58 -14.25 5.27
CA GLY A 64 5.73 -13.07 5.33
C GLY A 64 5.77 -12.36 6.67
N VAL A 65 5.06 -11.24 6.73
CA VAL A 65 4.94 -10.40 7.93
C VAL A 65 3.55 -9.79 8.00
N ALA A 66 2.87 -9.98 9.13
CA ALA A 66 1.68 -9.21 9.48
C ALA A 66 2.12 -7.87 10.06
N VAL A 67 1.52 -6.77 9.63
CA VAL A 67 1.80 -5.42 10.13
C VAL A 67 0.50 -4.74 10.51
N HIS A 68 0.57 -3.86 11.50
CA HIS A 68 -0.50 -2.93 11.82
C HIS A 68 -0.05 -1.51 11.48
N TRP A 69 -0.91 -0.80 10.75
CA TRP A 69 -0.66 0.57 10.34
C TRP A 69 -1.39 1.54 11.28
N LYS A 70 -0.62 2.43 11.89
CA LYS A 70 -1.15 3.53 12.70
C LYS A 70 -1.18 4.81 11.88
N SER A 71 -2.36 5.45 11.84
CA SER A 71 -2.52 6.78 11.25
C SER A 71 -1.74 7.81 12.05
N GLU A 72 -1.02 8.67 11.34
CA GLU A 72 -0.37 9.84 11.93
C GLU A 72 -1.35 11.00 12.13
N ASN A 73 -2.44 11.05 11.35
CA ASN A 73 -3.46 12.09 11.43
C ASN A 73 -4.89 11.52 11.40
N PRO A 74 -5.32 10.82 12.47
CA PRO A 74 -6.61 10.12 12.50
C PRO A 74 -7.82 11.06 12.43
N GLU A 75 -7.67 12.33 12.84
CA GLU A 75 -8.72 13.34 12.76
C GLU A 75 -8.99 13.74 11.30
N GLU A 76 -7.94 14.03 10.53
CA GLU A 76 -8.05 14.32 9.09
C GLU A 76 -8.60 13.12 8.32
N ASP A 77 -8.15 11.90 8.64
CA ASP A 77 -8.70 10.68 8.05
C ASP A 77 -10.21 10.55 8.28
N ALA A 78 -10.70 10.96 9.46
CA ALA A 78 -12.11 10.93 9.79
C ALA A 78 -12.90 12.01 9.03
N LEU A 79 -12.32 13.20 8.83
CA LEU A 79 -12.92 14.26 8.04
C LEU A 79 -13.01 13.87 6.56
N VAL A 80 -11.96 13.27 6.00
CA VAL A 80 -12.00 12.76 4.63
C VAL A 80 -13.06 11.68 4.49
N ARG A 81 -13.14 10.71 5.41
CA ARG A 81 -14.23 9.69 5.39
C ARG A 81 -15.63 10.30 5.48
N LYS A 82 -15.78 11.42 6.20
CA LYS A 82 -17.05 12.10 6.37
C LYS A 82 -17.50 12.84 5.10
N TYR A 83 -16.57 13.47 4.38
CA TYR A 83 -16.91 14.39 3.29
C TYR A 83 -16.54 13.91 1.90
N ALA A 84 -15.51 13.07 1.75
CA ALA A 84 -15.12 12.54 0.45
C ALA A 84 -16.25 11.66 -0.06
N THR A 85 -17.14 12.25 -0.85
CA THR A 85 -18.11 11.53 -1.64
C THR A 85 -17.29 10.71 -2.64
N LEU A 86 -17.39 9.38 -2.53
CA LEU A 86 -16.79 8.40 -3.43
C LEU A 86 -17.32 8.63 -4.86
N LYS A 87 -16.85 9.67 -5.55
CA LYS A 87 -17.33 10.05 -6.88
C LYS A 87 -17.06 8.96 -7.92
N ASN A 88 -16.21 7.98 -7.62
CA ASN A 88 -15.98 6.78 -8.40
C ASN A 88 -15.98 5.54 -7.47
N ALA A 89 -17.12 4.86 -7.35
CA ALA A 89 -17.27 3.65 -6.54
C ALA A 89 -16.36 2.48 -6.97
N ASP A 90 -15.70 2.57 -8.13
CA ASP A 90 -14.82 1.51 -8.65
C ASP A 90 -13.35 1.64 -8.22
N ARG A 91 -12.94 2.77 -7.61
CA ARG A 91 -11.58 2.96 -7.07
C ARG A 91 -11.63 3.86 -5.82
N PRO A 92 -11.68 3.27 -4.60
CA PRO A 92 -11.68 4.06 -3.38
C PRO A 92 -10.49 5.01 -3.36
N VAL A 93 -10.74 6.25 -2.95
CA VAL A 93 -9.74 7.31 -2.68
C VAL A 93 -8.64 6.81 -1.71
N GLN A 94 -8.91 5.71 -1.00
CA GLN A 94 -8.15 5.16 0.13
C GLN A 94 -7.49 3.80 -0.14
N VAL A 95 -7.52 3.25 -1.38
CA VAL A 95 -6.77 2.00 -1.63
C VAL A 95 -5.28 2.29 -1.44
N THR A 96 -4.67 1.58 -0.49
CA THR A 96 -3.22 1.66 -0.29
C THR A 96 -2.55 1.00 -1.48
N ILE A 97 -2.05 1.82 -2.41
CA ILE A 97 -1.14 1.39 -3.46
C ILE A 97 0.28 1.45 -2.87
N GLY A 98 1.08 0.46 -3.21
CA GLY A 98 2.40 0.28 -2.66
C GLY A 98 3.17 -0.77 -3.44
N ALA A 99 4.44 -0.92 -3.10
CA ALA A 99 5.32 -1.89 -3.73
C ALA A 99 5.93 -2.79 -2.66
N ARG A 100 6.23 -4.04 -3.02
CA ARG A 100 6.91 -4.95 -2.10
C ARG A 100 7.77 -5.97 -2.83
N ASN A 101 8.75 -6.48 -2.10
CA ASN A 101 9.43 -7.73 -2.38
C ASN A 101 9.92 -8.34 -1.06
N ALA A 102 10.76 -9.37 -1.12
CA ALA A 102 11.29 -10.03 0.06
C ALA A 102 12.20 -9.16 0.96
N ASN A 103 12.66 -8.00 0.48
CA ASN A 103 13.58 -7.11 1.18
C ASN A 103 12.91 -5.80 1.61
N TYR A 104 11.81 -5.38 0.97
CA TYR A 104 11.25 -4.05 1.17
C TYR A 104 9.72 -4.05 1.11
N ILE A 105 9.12 -3.20 1.94
CA ILE A 105 7.70 -2.84 1.90
C ILE A 105 7.62 -1.32 1.70
N VAL A 106 6.84 -0.90 0.71
CA VAL A 106 6.64 0.51 0.33
C VAL A 106 5.16 0.82 0.32
N ARG A 107 4.78 1.94 0.93
CA ARG A 107 3.43 2.49 0.92
C ARG A 107 3.43 3.89 0.33
N GLU A 108 2.47 4.19 -0.54
CA GLU A 108 2.21 5.55 -1.02
C GLU A 108 1.28 6.33 -0.10
N ASN A 109 1.69 7.55 0.25
CA ASN A 109 0.90 8.50 1.00
C ASN A 109 0.62 9.72 0.11
N MET A 110 -0.65 10.00 -0.17
CA MET A 110 -1.06 11.14 -1.00
C MET A 110 -2.17 11.95 -0.34
N LYS A 111 -2.10 13.27 -0.50
CA LYS A 111 -3.21 14.20 -0.32
C LYS A 111 -3.14 15.21 -1.45
N LEU A 112 -3.98 15.01 -2.47
CA LEU A 112 -3.92 15.78 -3.72
C LEU A 112 -5.34 16.10 -4.26
N PRO A 113 -5.60 17.35 -4.66
CA PRO A 113 -6.84 17.73 -5.34
C PRO A 113 -6.88 17.27 -6.80
N SER A 114 -5.76 16.86 -7.38
CA SER A 114 -5.62 16.42 -8.77
C SER A 114 -4.55 15.33 -8.89
N GLY A 115 -4.33 14.81 -10.10
CA GLY A 115 -3.25 13.84 -10.34
C GLY A 115 -1.87 14.35 -9.89
N PRO A 116 -0.96 13.45 -9.50
CA PRO A 116 0.36 13.81 -8.98
C PRO A 116 1.26 14.49 -10.01
N ASN A 117 0.93 14.51 -11.30
CA ASN A 117 1.74 15.13 -12.34
C ASN A 117 1.31 16.56 -12.74
N TYR A 118 0.44 17.23 -11.98
CA TYR A 118 0.05 18.62 -12.26
C TYR A 118 0.74 19.63 -11.33
N LEU A 119 1.09 20.82 -11.82
CA LEU A 119 1.85 21.87 -11.11
C LEU A 119 1.04 22.74 -10.15
N ASP A 120 -0.30 22.61 -10.08
CA ASP A 120 -1.17 23.44 -9.22
C ASP A 120 -1.04 23.11 -7.72
N LYS A 121 0.21 22.91 -7.26
CA LYS A 121 0.63 22.36 -5.97
C LYS A 121 1.24 23.40 -5.03
N LYS A 122 0.62 24.58 -4.94
CA LYS A 122 0.97 25.55 -3.90
C LYS A 122 -0.17 25.74 -2.91
N ASN A 123 -0.62 24.64 -2.34
CA ASN A 123 -1.01 24.66 -0.93
C ASN A 123 0.08 23.87 -0.19
N GLU A 124 0.64 24.46 0.86
CA GLU A 124 1.72 23.85 1.66
C GLU A 124 1.31 22.49 2.26
N ASP A 125 0.01 22.21 2.33
CA ASP A 125 -0.56 21.00 2.93
C ASP A 125 -0.70 19.81 1.97
N ASN A 126 -0.45 19.97 0.67
CA ASN A 126 -0.52 18.88 -0.30
C ASN A 126 0.77 18.05 -0.27
N TYR A 127 0.65 16.73 -0.24
CA TYR A 127 1.82 15.86 -0.17
C TYR A 127 1.71 14.64 -1.08
N TYR A 128 2.87 14.15 -1.48
CA TYR A 128 3.06 12.83 -2.04
C TYR A 128 4.36 12.26 -1.49
N THR A 129 4.25 11.36 -0.51
CA THR A 129 5.38 10.75 0.19
C THR A 129 5.31 9.24 0.13
N LEU A 130 6.43 8.59 0.40
CA LEU A 130 6.54 7.14 0.55
C LEU A 130 6.88 6.81 2.00
N SER A 131 6.23 5.80 2.57
CA SER A 131 6.69 5.12 3.79
C SER A 131 7.37 3.81 3.37
N ILE A 132 8.67 3.69 3.64
CA ILE A 132 9.51 2.58 3.16
C ILE A 132 10.09 1.83 4.35
N TYR A 133 10.00 0.50 4.34
CA TYR A 133 10.52 -0.38 5.40
C TYR A 133 11.44 -1.43 4.80
N HIS A 134 12.70 -1.43 5.23
CA HIS A 134 13.67 -2.48 4.91
C HIS A 134 13.44 -3.67 5.85
N VAL A 135 13.26 -4.84 5.25
CA VAL A 135 13.14 -6.13 5.94
C VAL A 135 14.54 -6.72 6.13
N LYS A 136 15.03 -6.69 7.37
CA LYS A 136 16.35 -7.23 7.72
C LYS A 136 16.30 -8.03 9.00
N ASN A 137 16.73 -9.29 8.96
CA ASN A 137 16.78 -10.17 10.14
C ASN A 137 15.44 -10.22 10.91
N GLN A 138 14.31 -10.30 10.19
CA GLN A 138 12.96 -10.23 10.79
C GLN A 138 12.73 -8.97 11.64
N GLN A 139 13.29 -7.85 11.19
CA GLN A 139 13.01 -6.51 11.69
C GLN A 139 12.64 -5.61 10.53
N LEU A 140 11.87 -4.57 10.82
CA LEU A 140 11.50 -3.53 9.87
C LEU A 140 12.21 -2.23 10.22
N GLU A 141 13.08 -1.75 9.33
CA GLU A 141 13.78 -0.47 9.46
C GLU A 141 13.12 0.57 8.54
N GLY A 142 12.37 1.50 9.12
CA GLY A 142 11.53 2.46 8.39
C GLY A 142 12.22 3.79 8.05
N TYR A 143 11.89 4.36 6.89
CA TYR A 143 12.16 5.75 6.54
C TYR A 143 11.08 6.33 5.62
N LYS A 144 11.07 7.65 5.44
CA LYS A 144 10.13 8.35 4.57
C LYS A 144 10.86 9.08 3.46
N GLU A 145 10.22 9.19 2.31
CA GLU A 145 10.70 9.98 1.17
C GLU A 145 9.61 10.94 0.69
N ASP A 146 9.97 12.18 0.41
CA ASP A 146 9.11 13.13 -0.30
C ASP A 146 9.34 12.95 -1.80
N LEU A 147 8.32 12.48 -2.51
CA LEU A 147 8.46 12.11 -3.90
C LEU A 147 8.57 13.34 -4.82
N TYR A 148 7.94 14.46 -4.47
CA TYR A 148 8.12 15.71 -5.22
C TYR A 148 9.56 16.20 -5.07
N LYS A 149 10.07 16.22 -3.84
CA LYS A 149 11.45 16.62 -3.56
C LYS A 149 12.43 15.70 -4.28
N LEU A 150 12.32 14.38 -4.09
CA LEU A 150 13.20 13.38 -4.69
C LEU A 150 13.28 13.52 -6.22
N VAL A 151 12.13 13.63 -6.89
CA VAL A 151 12.08 13.79 -8.35
C VAL A 151 12.64 15.15 -8.78
N SER A 152 12.30 16.23 -8.08
CA SER A 152 12.78 17.58 -8.42
C SER A 152 14.28 17.79 -8.18
N ASP A 153 14.84 17.14 -7.15
CA ASP A 153 16.27 17.16 -6.83
C ASP A 153 17.07 16.40 -7.92
N TYR A 154 16.46 15.41 -8.58
CA TYR A 154 17.05 14.71 -9.72
C TYR A 154 16.87 15.49 -11.04
N ASN A 155 15.65 15.94 -11.35
CA ASN A 155 15.34 16.75 -12.52
C ASN A 155 14.24 17.77 -12.19
N SER A 156 14.61 19.05 -12.11
CA SER A 156 13.72 20.13 -11.66
C SER A 156 12.50 20.39 -12.57
N LYS A 157 12.47 19.82 -13.77
CA LYS A 157 11.32 19.92 -14.69
C LYS A 157 10.27 18.84 -14.45
N TYR A 158 10.64 17.76 -13.75
CA TYR A 158 9.79 16.59 -13.58
C TYR A 158 8.88 16.70 -12.37
N LEU A 159 7.71 16.09 -12.51
CA LEU A 159 6.80 15.76 -11.43
C LEU A 159 6.54 14.24 -11.44
N PRO A 160 6.42 13.61 -10.26
CA PRO A 160 6.03 12.21 -10.19
C PRO A 160 4.63 12.00 -10.75
N ARG A 161 4.40 10.84 -11.34
CA ARG A 161 3.09 10.35 -11.80
C ARG A 161 2.54 9.23 -10.93
N GLY A 162 3.42 8.53 -10.23
CA GLY A 162 3.11 7.24 -9.61
C GLY A 162 4.39 6.46 -9.36
N ILE A 163 4.29 5.41 -8.54
CA ILE A 163 5.26 4.32 -8.53
C ILE A 163 4.66 3.09 -9.21
N GLU A 164 5.51 2.16 -9.66
CA GLU A 164 5.02 0.83 -10.04
C GLU A 164 4.93 -0.08 -8.80
N GLU A 165 3.94 -0.98 -8.77
CA GLU A 165 3.72 -1.91 -7.63
C GLU A 165 4.87 -2.92 -7.43
N THR A 166 5.75 -3.07 -8.41
CA THR A 166 6.83 -4.06 -8.37
C THR A 166 8.15 -3.43 -7.98
N LEU A 167 8.76 -3.96 -6.90
CA LEU A 167 10.16 -3.69 -6.60
C LEU A 167 11.05 -4.65 -7.38
N THR A 168 12.01 -4.10 -8.11
CA THR A 168 12.89 -4.88 -8.98
C THR A 168 14.26 -5.00 -8.35
N VAL A 169 14.81 -6.21 -8.34
CA VAL A 169 16.21 -6.41 -7.95
C VAL A 169 17.07 -6.38 -9.21
N ILE A 170 18.05 -5.47 -9.26
CA ILE A 170 18.96 -5.26 -10.39
C ILE A 170 20.39 -5.22 -9.85
N ASP A 171 21.23 -6.11 -10.37
CA ASP A 171 22.63 -6.31 -9.99
C ASP A 171 22.82 -6.41 -8.47
N GLY A 172 21.85 -7.05 -7.79
CA GLY A 172 21.82 -7.25 -6.34
C GLY A 172 21.24 -6.09 -5.52
N ASN A 173 20.91 -4.95 -6.13
CA ASN A 173 20.31 -3.79 -5.46
C ASN A 173 18.80 -3.73 -5.67
N ASN A 174 18.06 -3.15 -4.72
CA ASN A 174 16.61 -3.03 -4.81
C ASN A 174 16.22 -1.66 -5.39
N TYR A 175 15.44 -1.68 -6.46
CA TYR A 175 14.96 -0.48 -7.13
C TYR A 175 13.44 -0.37 -7.10
N LEU A 176 12.98 0.85 -6.83
CA LEU A 176 11.61 1.27 -7.04
C LEU A 176 11.53 2.07 -8.34
N SER A 177 10.63 1.68 -9.23
CA SER A 177 10.30 2.41 -10.45
C SER A 177 9.39 3.59 -10.13
N ILE A 178 9.84 4.81 -10.36
CA ILE A 178 9.03 6.03 -10.23
C ILE A 178 8.74 6.56 -11.63
N LEU A 179 7.47 6.71 -11.99
CA LEU A 179 7.09 7.32 -13.26
C LEU A 179 7.14 8.85 -13.12
N ALA A 180 7.78 9.54 -14.06
CA ALA A 180 7.89 10.99 -14.01
C ALA A 180 7.82 11.64 -15.40
N SER A 181 7.27 12.84 -15.45
CA SER A 181 7.20 13.65 -16.67
C SER A 181 7.16 15.13 -16.32
N GLU A 182 7.34 15.99 -17.32
CA GLU A 182 6.95 17.40 -17.16
C GLU A 182 5.46 17.52 -16.83
N SER A 183 5.08 18.64 -16.25
CA SER A 183 3.72 18.84 -15.74
C SER A 183 2.64 18.70 -16.81
N GLY A 184 1.65 17.84 -16.55
CA GLY A 184 0.51 17.63 -17.45
C GLY A 184 0.84 16.92 -18.76
N GLU A 185 2.09 16.50 -18.95
CA GLU A 185 2.48 15.67 -20.09
C GLU A 185 1.94 14.26 -19.87
N HIS A 186 1.17 13.72 -20.81
CA HIS A 186 0.49 12.43 -20.64
C HIS A 186 1.16 11.27 -21.37
N GLU A 187 1.78 11.55 -22.51
CA GLU A 187 2.30 10.55 -23.44
C GLU A 187 3.79 10.30 -23.19
N LYS A 188 4.53 11.34 -22.80
CA LYS A 188 5.99 11.28 -22.64
C LYS A 188 6.38 11.29 -21.17
N PHE A 189 6.64 10.11 -20.62
CA PHE A 189 7.15 9.94 -19.27
C PHE A 189 8.33 8.98 -19.23
N GLN A 190 9.25 9.23 -18.30
CA GLN A 190 10.39 8.38 -18.01
C GLN A 190 10.10 7.51 -16.78
N THR A 191 10.82 6.40 -16.69
CA THR A 191 10.98 5.62 -15.46
C THR A 191 12.27 6.06 -14.79
N LEU A 192 12.16 6.56 -13.57
CA LEU A 192 13.27 6.90 -12.69
C LEU A 192 13.54 5.70 -11.78
N TRP A 193 14.78 5.21 -11.78
CA TRP A 193 15.17 4.03 -11.02
C TRP A 193 15.75 4.44 -9.67
N TYR A 194 14.90 4.40 -8.66
CA TYR A 194 15.24 4.79 -7.29
C TYR A 194 15.82 3.62 -6.51
N ASN A 195 17.11 3.69 -6.18
CA ASN A 195 17.79 2.70 -5.35
C ASN A 195 17.38 2.88 -3.88
N LEU A 196 16.75 1.86 -3.31
CA LEU A 196 16.22 1.88 -1.94
C LEU A 196 17.33 1.84 -0.87
N ASP A 197 18.51 1.31 -1.21
CA ASP A 197 19.67 1.20 -0.32
C ASP A 197 20.46 2.52 -0.30
N THR A 198 20.72 3.12 -1.47
CA THR A 198 21.49 4.38 -1.58
C THR A 198 20.64 5.64 -1.44
N ARG A 199 19.31 5.50 -1.50
CA ARG A 199 18.30 6.57 -1.46
C ARG A 199 18.50 7.64 -2.52
N LYS A 200 18.81 7.19 -3.74
CA LYS A 200 19.04 8.06 -4.89
C LYS A 200 18.40 7.48 -6.14
N ILE A 201 17.92 8.36 -7.00
CA ILE A 201 17.66 8.01 -8.39
C ILE A 201 19.01 7.86 -9.07
N GLU A 202 19.29 6.68 -9.61
CA GLU A 202 20.60 6.36 -10.19
C GLU A 202 20.62 6.49 -11.70
N TRP A 203 19.48 6.29 -12.37
CA TRP A 203 19.31 6.58 -13.79
C TRP A 203 17.83 6.74 -14.16
N GLU A 204 17.59 7.18 -15.38
CA GLU A 204 16.28 7.23 -16.03
C GLU A 204 16.32 6.57 -17.41
N ASP A 205 15.19 5.98 -17.82
CA ASP A 205 14.97 5.46 -19.18
C ASP A 205 13.47 5.29 -19.48
N ASN A 206 13.14 4.86 -20.71
CA ASN A 206 11.77 4.52 -21.12
C ASN A 206 11.40 3.04 -20.86
N LYS A 207 12.09 2.37 -19.94
CA LYS A 207 11.92 0.94 -19.73
C LYS A 207 10.96 0.64 -18.59
N THR A 208 10.51 -0.61 -18.54
CA THR A 208 9.80 -1.22 -17.42
C THR A 208 10.47 -2.54 -17.08
N ALA A 209 10.41 -2.95 -15.82
CA ALA A 209 10.90 -4.25 -15.41
C ALA A 209 9.83 -5.32 -15.63
N GLN A 210 10.24 -6.50 -16.11
CA GLN A 210 9.38 -7.66 -16.03
C GLN A 210 9.10 -8.02 -14.58
N PHE A 211 7.87 -8.46 -14.30
CA PHE A 211 7.47 -8.91 -12.97
C PHE A 211 8.33 -10.10 -12.50
N GLN A 212 9.14 -9.89 -11.47
CA GLN A 212 10.03 -10.89 -10.88
C GLN A 212 9.31 -11.65 -9.75
N SER A 213 8.26 -12.42 -10.03
CA SER A 213 7.70 -13.34 -9.02
C SER A 213 8.37 -14.72 -9.11
N PRO A 214 8.66 -15.35 -7.96
CA PRO A 214 9.09 -16.75 -7.93
C PRO A 214 8.12 -17.68 -8.69
N THR A 215 6.81 -17.38 -8.68
CA THR A 215 5.79 -18.20 -9.36
C THR A 215 5.72 -18.03 -10.87
N PHE A 216 6.39 -17.03 -11.45
CA PHE A 216 6.29 -16.73 -12.88
C PHE A 216 6.68 -17.92 -13.78
N ASN A 217 7.56 -18.80 -13.28
CA ASN A 217 8.01 -19.99 -14.01
C ASN A 217 7.17 -21.24 -13.72
N PHE A 218 6.19 -21.14 -12.81
CA PHE A 218 5.50 -22.28 -12.26
C PHE A 218 4.08 -22.40 -12.83
N LYS A 219 3.75 -23.56 -13.39
CA LYS A 219 2.40 -23.84 -13.89
C LYS A 219 1.55 -24.37 -12.73
N LEU A 220 1.15 -23.47 -11.82
CA LEU A 220 0.18 -23.82 -10.78
C LEU A 220 -1.19 -24.08 -11.41
N ASN A 221 -1.95 -25.01 -10.84
CA ASN A 221 -3.37 -25.14 -11.17
C ASN A 221 -4.16 -23.94 -10.61
N THR A 222 -4.09 -22.80 -11.29
CA THR A 222 -4.62 -21.52 -10.79
C THR A 222 -6.12 -21.53 -10.52
N GLN A 223 -6.89 -22.36 -11.23
CA GLN A 223 -8.33 -22.49 -10.99
C GLN A 223 -8.59 -23.18 -9.64
N GLN A 224 -8.03 -24.38 -9.44
CA GLN A 224 -8.19 -25.09 -8.16
C GLN A 224 -7.55 -24.33 -7.00
N PHE A 225 -6.42 -23.67 -7.22
CA PHE A 225 -5.77 -22.81 -6.23
C PHE A 225 -6.71 -21.69 -5.76
N LYS A 226 -7.39 -21.02 -6.70
CA LYS A 226 -8.42 -20.01 -6.38
C LYS A 226 -9.63 -20.61 -5.68
N GLU A 227 -10.11 -21.78 -6.12
CA GLU A 227 -11.25 -22.47 -5.50
C GLU A 227 -10.95 -22.87 -4.05
N LYS A 228 -9.74 -23.38 -3.78
CA LYS A 228 -9.27 -23.77 -2.43
C LYS A 228 -9.02 -22.57 -1.51
N LEU A 229 -8.58 -21.43 -2.07
CA LEU A 229 -8.55 -20.15 -1.35
C LEU A 229 -9.96 -19.56 -1.18
N GLY A 230 -10.94 -19.99 -1.95
CA GLY A 230 -12.33 -19.53 -1.87
C GLY A 230 -12.47 -18.01 -2.06
N ASN A 231 -13.31 -17.38 -1.25
CA ASN A 231 -13.50 -15.92 -1.22
C ASN A 231 -12.47 -15.20 -0.35
N PHE A 232 -11.30 -15.81 -0.08
CA PHE A 232 -10.23 -15.17 0.66
C PHE A 232 -9.88 -13.85 -0.03
N ARG A 233 -10.40 -12.75 0.53
CA ARG A 233 -10.06 -11.42 0.10
C ARG A 233 -8.85 -11.04 0.91
N PHE A 234 -7.74 -10.85 0.22
CA PHE A 234 -6.49 -10.44 0.82
C PHE A 234 -6.73 -9.29 1.83
N PRO A 235 -6.51 -9.48 3.14
CA PRO A 235 -6.45 -8.37 4.10
C PRO A 235 -5.36 -7.34 3.73
N ILE A 236 -4.51 -7.68 2.76
CA ILE A 236 -3.31 -6.97 2.32
C ILE A 236 -3.60 -5.65 1.60
N ILE A 237 -4.77 -5.49 0.96
CA ILE A 237 -5.05 -4.36 0.04
C ILE A 237 -6.36 -3.64 0.39
N TYR A 238 -6.85 -3.77 1.63
CA TYR A 238 -8.00 -2.97 2.03
C TYR A 238 -7.59 -1.51 2.24
N PRO A 239 -8.52 -0.57 1.97
CA PRO A 239 -8.38 0.79 2.43
C PRO A 239 -8.14 0.83 3.94
N LEU A 240 -7.11 1.57 4.37
CA LEU A 240 -6.91 1.81 5.80
C LEU A 240 -8.05 2.71 6.30
N GLY A 241 -8.59 2.38 7.46
CA GLY A 241 -9.71 3.08 8.10
C GLY A 241 -11.06 2.39 7.96
N GLU A 242 -11.14 1.29 7.21
CA GLU A 242 -12.36 0.47 7.09
C GLU A 242 -12.30 -0.76 8.00
N ALA A 243 -13.43 -1.06 8.66
CA ALA A 243 -13.59 -2.31 9.37
C ALA A 243 -13.78 -3.44 8.35
N VAL A 244 -12.87 -4.42 8.37
CA VAL A 244 -12.91 -5.60 7.49
C VAL A 244 -13.40 -6.80 8.28
N ASP A 245 -14.20 -7.66 7.66
CA ASP A 245 -14.52 -8.96 8.24
C ASP A 245 -13.26 -9.84 8.27
N THR A 246 -12.74 -10.04 9.47
CA THR A 246 -11.56 -10.86 9.75
C THR A 246 -11.92 -12.25 10.29
N SER A 247 -13.21 -12.62 10.30
CA SER A 247 -13.68 -13.90 10.86
C SER A 247 -13.06 -15.13 10.19
N TRP A 248 -12.66 -15.02 8.92
CA TRP A 248 -11.99 -16.07 8.18
C TRP A 248 -10.62 -16.44 8.77
N ILE A 249 -9.92 -15.51 9.44
CA ILE A 249 -8.58 -15.72 10.02
C ILE A 249 -8.60 -16.89 10.99
N ARG A 250 -9.68 -17.05 11.75
CA ARG A 250 -9.79 -18.10 12.78
C ARG A 250 -9.84 -19.51 12.21
N ASN A 251 -10.12 -19.66 10.92
CA ASN A 251 -10.31 -20.96 10.26
C ASN A 251 -9.08 -21.40 9.43
N ILE A 252 -8.02 -20.60 9.37
CA ILE A 252 -6.81 -20.91 8.58
C ILE A 252 -5.70 -21.51 9.45
N LEU A 253 -4.73 -22.17 8.81
CA LEU A 253 -3.57 -22.77 9.48
C LEU A 253 -2.71 -21.74 10.25
N MET A 254 -2.56 -20.51 9.73
CA MET A 254 -1.83 -19.42 10.38
C MET A 254 -2.33 -19.12 11.80
N ALA A 255 -3.63 -19.20 12.07
CA ALA A 255 -4.15 -18.94 13.42
C ALA A 255 -3.63 -19.93 14.46
N GLN A 256 -3.21 -21.12 14.02
CA GLN A 256 -2.67 -22.18 14.88
C GLN A 256 -1.15 -22.10 14.99
N THR A 257 -0.48 -21.77 13.88
CA THR A 257 0.98 -21.78 13.74
C THR A 257 1.62 -20.45 14.11
N ASP A 258 0.98 -19.33 13.75
CA ASP A 258 1.43 -17.97 13.98
C ASP A 258 0.36 -17.13 14.72
N PRO A 259 -0.05 -17.51 15.94
CA PRO A 259 -1.19 -16.89 16.63
C PRO A 259 -1.00 -15.39 16.89
N LYS A 260 0.25 -14.92 17.02
CA LYS A 260 0.57 -13.48 17.14
C LYS A 260 0.27 -12.72 15.86
N ALA A 261 0.67 -13.24 14.70
CA ALA A 261 0.39 -12.64 13.41
C ALA A 261 -1.12 -12.66 13.11
N ALA A 262 -1.79 -13.77 13.41
CA ALA A 262 -3.24 -13.87 13.27
C ALA A 262 -3.99 -12.85 14.15
N ALA A 263 -3.63 -12.72 15.43
CA ALA A 263 -4.22 -11.73 16.33
C ALA A 263 -3.95 -10.28 15.88
N LEU A 264 -2.79 -10.03 15.27
CA LEU A 264 -2.47 -8.72 14.71
C LEU A 264 -3.38 -8.39 13.52
N LEU A 265 -3.62 -9.35 12.62
CA LEU A 265 -4.48 -9.18 11.44
C LEU A 265 -5.97 -9.01 11.78
N GLU A 266 -6.42 -9.41 12.98
CA GLU A 266 -7.78 -9.11 13.44
C GLU A 266 -8.00 -7.61 13.75
N LYS A 267 -6.93 -6.82 13.92
CA LYS A 267 -7.02 -5.37 14.16
C LYS A 267 -7.37 -4.62 12.85
N THR A 268 -8.12 -3.53 12.98
CA THR A 268 -8.31 -2.57 11.88
C THR A 268 -6.95 -2.02 11.42
N ASN A 269 -6.81 -1.72 10.13
CA ASN A 269 -5.57 -1.24 9.51
C ASN A 269 -4.41 -2.24 9.47
N SER A 270 -4.65 -3.51 9.78
CA SER A 270 -3.62 -4.54 9.62
C SER A 270 -3.57 -5.08 8.20
N GLN A 271 -2.36 -5.37 7.74
CA GLN A 271 -2.09 -5.94 6.42
C GLN A 271 -1.07 -7.08 6.57
N LEU A 272 -1.15 -8.07 5.69
CA LEU A 272 -0.18 -9.16 5.61
C LEU A 272 0.69 -8.93 4.37
N TYR A 273 2.00 -9.09 4.46
CA TYR A 273 2.88 -9.02 3.31
C TYR A 273 3.58 -10.35 3.08
N ILE A 274 3.55 -10.83 1.83
CA ILE A 274 4.39 -11.94 1.40
C ILE A 274 5.80 -11.42 1.10
N LEU A 275 6.80 -12.19 1.54
CA LEU A 275 8.23 -11.92 1.43
C LEU A 275 8.94 -13.08 0.73
N ASP A 276 8.34 -13.63 -0.33
CA ASP A 276 8.78 -14.84 -1.01
C ASP A 276 10.06 -14.63 -1.81
N LYS A 277 11.01 -15.56 -1.66
CA LYS A 277 12.29 -15.57 -2.39
C LYS A 277 12.38 -16.75 -3.36
N SER A 278 11.43 -17.68 -3.27
CA SER A 278 11.39 -18.92 -4.02
C SER A 278 9.94 -19.39 -4.19
N VAL A 279 9.71 -20.32 -5.11
CA VAL A 279 8.38 -20.95 -5.31
C VAL A 279 7.93 -21.65 -4.03
N LYS A 280 8.86 -22.27 -3.32
CA LYS A 280 8.57 -22.93 -2.05
C LYS A 280 8.07 -21.94 -1.00
N ASP A 281 8.72 -20.79 -0.85
CA ASP A 281 8.26 -19.74 0.09
C ASP A 281 6.84 -19.27 -0.25
N TYR A 282 6.55 -19.11 -1.55
CA TYR A 282 5.21 -18.78 -2.02
C TYR A 282 4.19 -19.85 -1.61
N LEU A 283 4.43 -21.12 -1.95
CA LEU A 283 3.50 -22.21 -1.60
C LEU A 283 3.31 -22.35 -0.09
N GLU A 284 4.40 -22.27 0.69
CA GLU A 284 4.34 -22.31 2.15
C GLU A 284 3.54 -21.15 2.73
N PHE A 285 3.74 -19.91 2.25
CA PHE A 285 2.96 -18.76 2.68
C PHE A 285 1.46 -18.95 2.42
N TYR A 286 1.08 -19.35 1.20
CA TYR A 286 -0.35 -19.53 0.87
C TYR A 286 -0.97 -20.74 1.58
N SER A 287 -0.20 -21.78 1.88
CA SER A 287 -0.68 -22.89 2.71
C SER A 287 -1.10 -22.45 4.12
N LEU A 288 -0.49 -21.37 4.66
CA LEU A 288 -0.92 -20.81 5.95
C LEU A 288 -2.30 -20.13 5.87
N LEU A 289 -2.75 -19.76 4.67
CA LEU A 289 -3.99 -19.01 4.44
C LEU A 289 -5.22 -19.89 4.20
N VAL A 290 -5.06 -21.21 4.27
CA VAL A 290 -6.14 -22.20 4.13
C VAL A 290 -6.23 -23.09 5.37
N PRO A 291 -7.34 -23.81 5.58
CA PRO A 291 -7.42 -24.82 6.63
C PRO A 291 -6.32 -25.88 6.51
N SER A 292 -5.88 -26.45 7.63
CA SER A 292 -4.72 -27.36 7.72
C SER A 292 -4.80 -28.65 6.87
N ASN A 293 -6.01 -29.04 6.44
CA ASN A 293 -6.26 -30.20 5.59
C ASN A 293 -6.40 -29.85 4.11
N THR A 294 -6.09 -28.61 3.72
CA THR A 294 -6.20 -28.13 2.34
C THR A 294 -4.82 -28.20 1.66
N ASP A 295 -4.68 -29.09 0.68
CA ASP A 295 -3.45 -29.18 -0.10
C ASP A 295 -3.49 -28.21 -1.29
N LEU A 296 -2.57 -27.24 -1.30
CA LEU A 296 -2.38 -26.28 -2.39
C LEU A 296 -1.29 -26.71 -3.38
N TYR A 297 -0.57 -27.80 -3.11
CA TYR A 297 0.53 -28.27 -3.93
C TYR A 297 0.00 -29.02 -5.15
N GLU A 298 -0.23 -28.27 -6.23
CA GLU A 298 -0.62 -28.84 -7.51
C GLU A 298 -0.06 -28.05 -8.68
N GLY A 299 0.68 -28.72 -9.57
CA GLY A 299 1.26 -28.08 -10.74
C GLY A 299 2.37 -28.90 -11.40
N VAL A 300 3.28 -28.19 -12.08
CA VAL A 300 4.45 -28.79 -12.74
C VAL A 300 5.71 -28.03 -12.36
N ILE A 301 6.71 -28.75 -11.83
CA ILE A 301 8.08 -28.26 -11.64
C ILE A 301 8.78 -28.26 -13.00
N PRO A 302 9.28 -27.12 -13.49
CA PRO A 302 10.02 -27.08 -14.74
C PRO A 302 11.42 -27.69 -14.57
N ALA A 303 11.95 -28.26 -15.66
CA ALA A 303 13.28 -28.87 -15.73
C ALA A 303 14.41 -27.98 -15.20
N SER A 304 14.31 -26.67 -15.34
CA SER A 304 15.33 -25.71 -14.91
C SER A 304 15.54 -25.65 -13.39
N ILE A 305 14.54 -26.06 -12.60
CA ILE A 305 14.57 -26.00 -11.13
C ILE A 305 14.24 -27.35 -10.47
N SER A 306 14.27 -28.44 -11.23
CA SER A 306 14.17 -29.80 -10.69
C SER A 306 15.55 -30.38 -10.40
N LYS A 307 15.61 -31.35 -9.48
CA LYS A 307 16.87 -32.01 -9.07
C LYS A 307 17.52 -32.78 -10.23
N ASP A 308 16.72 -33.47 -11.04
CA ASP A 308 17.17 -34.35 -12.12
C ASP A 308 17.15 -33.70 -13.52
N GLY A 309 16.69 -32.46 -13.64
CA GLY A 309 16.63 -31.74 -14.91
C GLY A 309 15.47 -32.13 -15.81
N LEU A 310 14.45 -32.82 -15.30
CA LEU A 310 13.22 -33.15 -16.01
C LEU A 310 12.02 -32.36 -15.46
N GLU A 311 10.96 -32.24 -16.26
CA GLU A 311 9.69 -31.70 -15.76
C GLU A 311 8.97 -32.73 -14.89
N HIS A 312 8.44 -32.30 -13.74
CA HIS A 312 7.72 -33.18 -12.82
C HIS A 312 6.35 -32.60 -12.46
N PRO A 313 5.24 -33.24 -12.85
CA PRO A 313 3.95 -32.92 -12.26
C PRO A 313 3.94 -33.33 -10.78
N PHE A 314 3.24 -32.57 -9.95
CA PHE A 314 3.04 -32.88 -8.55
C PHE A 314 1.61 -32.50 -8.15
N ASN A 315 1.03 -33.28 -7.24
CA ASN A 315 -0.29 -33.07 -6.66
C ASN A 315 -0.25 -33.15 -5.11
N SER A 316 0.95 -33.12 -4.53
CA SER A 316 1.17 -33.10 -3.10
C SER A 316 2.47 -32.38 -2.73
N LYS A 317 2.58 -31.97 -1.46
CA LYS A 317 3.81 -31.39 -0.90
C LYS A 317 4.97 -32.38 -0.94
N GLU A 318 4.71 -33.66 -0.71
CA GLU A 318 5.72 -34.73 -0.76
C GLU A 318 6.31 -34.89 -2.16
N GLU A 319 5.47 -34.95 -3.19
CA GLU A 319 5.91 -35.03 -4.59
C GLU A 319 6.69 -33.78 -5.00
N PHE A 320 6.22 -32.58 -4.60
CA PHE A 320 6.96 -31.34 -4.82
C PHE A 320 8.36 -31.40 -4.21
N ASN A 321 8.46 -31.74 -2.92
CA ASN A 321 9.73 -31.80 -2.20
C ASN A 321 10.68 -32.88 -2.73
N GLN A 322 10.13 -33.95 -3.31
CA GLN A 322 10.92 -35.03 -3.91
C GLN A 322 11.76 -34.49 -5.09
N PHE A 323 11.17 -33.68 -5.97
CA PHE A 323 11.81 -33.26 -7.22
C PHE A 323 12.27 -31.80 -7.27
N TYR A 324 11.75 -30.92 -6.42
CA TYR A 324 12.10 -29.49 -6.41
C TYR A 324 13.51 -29.23 -5.86
N ASP A 325 14.28 -28.40 -6.58
CA ASP A 325 15.62 -27.95 -6.18
C ASP A 325 15.59 -26.45 -5.85
N GLU A 326 15.53 -26.16 -4.55
CA GLU A 326 15.50 -24.79 -4.01
C GLU A 326 16.77 -23.99 -4.37
N SER A 327 17.92 -24.65 -4.53
CA SER A 327 19.17 -23.97 -4.87
C SER A 327 19.15 -23.51 -6.32
N LYS A 328 18.66 -24.35 -7.23
CA LYS A 328 18.48 -23.97 -8.64
C LYS A 328 17.43 -22.87 -8.81
N ASP A 329 16.33 -22.91 -8.06
CA ASP A 329 15.32 -21.85 -8.10
C ASP A 329 15.90 -20.51 -7.66
N LYS A 330 16.60 -20.47 -6.52
CA LYS A 330 17.28 -19.26 -6.04
C LYS A 330 18.31 -18.73 -7.03
N GLU A 331 19.07 -19.62 -7.68
CA GLU A 331 20.06 -19.22 -8.67
C GLU A 331 19.41 -18.68 -9.95
N LEU A 332 18.33 -19.30 -10.42
CA LEU A 332 17.53 -18.80 -11.53
C LEU A 332 16.95 -17.42 -11.21
N MET A 333 16.45 -17.22 -9.98
CA MET A 333 15.96 -15.92 -9.53
C MET A 333 17.07 -14.87 -9.53
N LYS A 334 18.28 -15.18 -9.02
CA LYS A 334 19.43 -14.27 -9.11
C LYS A 334 19.81 -13.92 -10.54
N GLN A 335 19.80 -14.88 -11.46
CA GLN A 335 20.10 -14.62 -12.87
C GLN A 335 19.11 -13.63 -13.50
N LYS A 336 17.85 -13.65 -13.04
CA LYS A 336 16.83 -12.68 -13.46
C LYS A 336 16.97 -11.31 -12.80
N GLN A 337 17.93 -11.10 -11.90
CA GLN A 337 18.18 -9.82 -11.25
C GLN A 337 19.18 -8.94 -12.02
N ASN A 338 19.21 -9.02 -13.35
CA ASN A 338 20.16 -8.24 -14.15
C ASN A 338 19.43 -7.16 -14.96
N LYS A 339 20.15 -6.13 -15.45
CA LYS A 339 19.54 -5.08 -16.29
C LYS A 339 18.93 -5.59 -17.61
N SER A 340 19.24 -6.81 -18.04
CA SER A 340 18.73 -7.36 -19.31
C SER A 340 17.23 -7.67 -19.27
N ILE A 341 16.62 -7.73 -18.08
CA ILE A 341 15.17 -7.91 -17.92
C ILE A 341 14.37 -6.64 -18.22
N LEU A 342 15.03 -5.48 -18.31
CA LEU A 342 14.37 -4.21 -18.57
C LEU A 342 13.95 -4.16 -20.04
N GLN A 343 12.67 -3.92 -20.27
CA GLN A 343 12.09 -3.87 -21.61
C GLN A 343 11.63 -2.47 -21.94
N GLU A 344 11.78 -2.04 -23.19
CA GLU A 344 11.19 -0.78 -23.65
C GLU A 344 9.66 -0.84 -23.45
N ARG A 345 9.08 0.26 -22.95
CA ARG A 345 7.61 0.38 -22.92
C ARG A 345 7.09 0.42 -24.35
N VAL A 346 6.11 -0.43 -24.63
CA VAL A 346 5.32 -0.36 -25.87
C VAL A 346 4.11 0.52 -25.56
N TYR A 347 4.03 1.68 -26.20
CA TYR A 347 2.96 2.67 -26.04
C TYR A 347 1.77 2.37 -26.94
#